data_AF-A0A4V2YUB0-F1
#
_entry.id   AF-A0A4V2YUB0-F1
#
_cell.length_a   1.000
_cell.length_b   1.000
_cell.length_c   1.000
_cell.angle_alpha   90.00
_cell.angle_beta   90.00
_cell.angle_gamma   90.00
#
_symmetry.space_group_name_H-M   'P 1'
#
loop_
_entity.id
_entity.type
_entity.pdbx_description
1 polymer ?
#
loop_
_entity_poly.entity_id
_entity_poly.type
_entity_poly.pdbx_seq_one_letter_code
_entity_poly.pdbx_strand_id
1 'polypeptide(L)' 'MLVEVWDSSDEMPVSKPMAELSLEDVLPDAESLNAGHEDGMSGRGLPIVEALAVECGVTETAPAGKWVWARIAD' A
#
# COMPACT_ATOMS: atom_id res chain seq x y z
N MET A 1 -12.17 7.59 -12.88
CA MET A 1 -12.44 6.17 -12.52
C MET A 1 -12.37 5.90 -11.01
N LEU A 2 -13.16 4.98 -10.43
CA LEU A 2 -13.06 4.53 -9.02
C LEU A 2 -12.55 3.08 -8.96
N VAL A 3 -11.55 2.82 -8.10
CA VAL A 3 -11.04 1.48 -7.80
C VAL A 3 -11.19 1.23 -6.30
N GLU A 4 -11.79 0.10 -5.93
CA GLU A 4 -12.05 -0.27 -4.55
C GLU A 4 -11.76 -1.75 -4.30
N VAL A 5 -11.20 -2.04 -3.13
CA VAL A 5 -10.86 -3.39 -2.67
C VAL A 5 -11.38 -3.57 -1.26
N TRP A 6 -12.04 -4.70 -1.04
CA TRP A 6 -12.46 -5.11 0.29
C TRP A 6 -11.31 -5.78 1.03
N ASP A 7 -11.08 -5.35 2.27
CA ASP A 7 -10.13 -5.97 3.18
C ASP A 7 -10.88 -6.37 4.47
N SER A 8 -10.76 -7.64 4.87
CA SER A 8 -11.38 -8.15 6.10
C SER A 8 -10.66 -7.71 7.38
N SER A 9 -9.46 -7.16 7.26
CA SER A 9 -8.71 -6.59 8.39
C SER A 9 -9.23 -5.20 8.76
N ASP A 10 -9.23 -4.88 10.05
CA ASP A 10 -9.49 -3.51 10.56
C ASP A 10 -8.22 -2.64 10.57
N GLU A 11 -7.06 -3.20 10.21
CA GLU A 11 -5.80 -2.45 10.19
C GLU A 11 -5.82 -1.35 9.12
N MET A 12 -5.53 -0.11 9.50
CA MET A 12 -5.55 1.01 8.56
C MET A 12 -4.32 1.00 7.64
N PRO A 13 -4.46 1.39 6.36
CA PRO A 13 -3.31 1.61 5.50
C PRO A 13 -2.37 2.64 6.13
N VAL A 14 -1.10 2.26 6.31
CA VAL A 14 -0.07 3.14 6.89
C VAL A 14 0.86 3.61 5.78
N SER A 15 1.02 4.93 5.63
CA SER A 15 2.07 5.47 4.77
C SER A 15 3.40 5.32 5.48
N LYS A 16 4.33 4.62 4.85
CA LYS A 16 5.73 4.65 5.28
C LYS A 16 6.43 5.78 4.51
N PRO A 17 7.20 6.66 5.18
CA PRO A 17 8.01 7.65 4.49
C PRO A 17 8.84 6.96 3.42
N MET A 18 8.86 7.50 2.20
CA MET A 18 9.80 7.05 1.20
C MET A 18 11.20 7.43 1.68
N ALA A 19 11.94 6.46 2.22
CA ALA A 19 13.38 6.59 2.37
C ALA A 19 13.98 6.86 0.98
N GLU A 20 15.06 7.64 0.91
CA GLU A 20 15.80 7.81 -0.34
C GLU A 20 16.18 6.42 -0.86
N LEU A 21 15.67 6.07 -2.05
CA LEU A 21 15.99 4.80 -2.69
C LEU A 21 17.46 4.82 -3.07
N SER A 22 18.24 3.92 -2.48
CA SER A 22 19.59 3.67 -2.97
C SER A 22 19.56 2.58 -4.05
N LEU A 23 20.67 2.43 -4.78
CA LEU A 23 20.80 1.37 -5.77
C LEU A 23 20.68 -0.02 -5.13
N GLU A 24 21.05 -0.18 -3.85
CA GLU A 24 20.99 -1.47 -3.17
C GLU A 24 19.55 -1.92 -2.88
N ASP A 25 18.60 -0.99 -2.76
CA ASP A 25 17.17 -1.27 -2.58
C ASP A 25 16.46 -1.81 -3.83
N VAL A 26 17.09 -1.65 -5.01
CA VAL A 26 16.50 -2.00 -6.32
C VAL A 26 17.19 -3.21 -6.95
N LEU A 27 18.34 -3.63 -6.40
CA LEU A 27 18.99 -4.85 -6.85
C LEU A 27 18.15 -6.06 -6.43
N PRO A 28 18.03 -7.08 -7.30
CA PRO A 28 17.34 -8.30 -6.94
C PRO A 28 18.08 -8.99 -5.81
N ASP A 29 17.46 -9.00 -4.63
CA ASP A 29 17.94 -9.72 -3.46
C ASP A 29 17.26 -11.09 -3.40
N ALA A 30 18.06 -12.15 -3.47
CA ALA A 30 17.55 -13.53 -3.40
C ALA A 30 16.90 -13.83 -2.05
N GLU A 31 17.28 -13.12 -0.98
CA GLU A 31 16.69 -13.29 0.35
C GLU A 31 15.27 -12.71 0.43
N SER A 32 14.88 -11.80 -0.47
CA SER A 32 13.50 -11.28 -0.55
C SER A 32 12.44 -12.35 -0.80
N LEU A 33 12.83 -13.51 -1.33
CA LEU A 33 11.95 -14.66 -1.56
C LEU A 33 11.81 -15.55 -0.32
N ASN A 34 12.61 -15.32 0.73
CA ASN A 34 12.61 -16.13 1.94
C ASN A 34 11.55 -15.64 2.93
N ALA A 35 10.79 -16.58 3.50
CA ALA A 35 9.77 -16.25 4.49
C ALA A 35 10.42 -15.66 5.75
N GLY A 36 10.08 -14.41 6.07
CA GLY A 36 10.65 -13.65 7.18
C GLY A 36 11.59 -12.50 6.78
N HIS A 37 11.86 -12.30 5.48
CA HIS A 37 12.58 -11.15 4.95
C HIS A 37 11.63 -10.12 4.31
N GLU A 38 10.68 -9.63 5.11
CA GLU A 38 9.62 -8.69 4.68
C GLU A 38 9.97 -7.22 4.96
N ASP A 39 11.11 -6.99 5.60
CA ASP A 39 11.66 -5.66 5.84
C ASP A 39 11.90 -4.93 4.52
N GLY A 40 11.35 -3.72 4.41
CA GLY A 40 11.48 -2.88 3.21
C GLY A 40 10.57 -3.24 2.02
N MET A 41 9.89 -4.41 2.02
CA MET A 41 8.99 -4.79 0.93
C MET A 41 7.57 -4.24 1.06
N SER A 42 7.15 -3.84 2.26
CA SER A 42 5.79 -3.36 2.56
C SER A 42 5.72 -1.84 2.77
N GLY A 43 4.57 -1.22 2.47
CA GLY A 43 4.30 0.19 2.77
C GLY A 43 4.63 1.20 1.66
N ARG A 44 5.09 0.74 0.50
CA ARG A 44 5.33 1.60 -0.68
C ARG A 44 4.11 1.80 -1.58
N GLY A 45 3.07 0.98 -1.39
CA GLY A 45 1.84 1.07 -2.19
C GLY A 45 1.07 2.37 -1.99
N LEU A 46 0.94 2.84 -0.73
CA LEU A 46 0.13 4.01 -0.42
C LEU A 46 0.68 5.32 -1.01
N PRO A 47 2.00 5.62 -0.94
CA PRO A 47 2.56 6.78 -1.65
C PRO A 47 2.31 6.77 -3.16
N ILE A 48 2.34 5.60 -3.81
CA ILE A 48 2.03 5.48 -5.25
C ILE A 48 0.57 5.82 -5.52
N VAL A 49 -0.35 5.29 -4.69
CA VAL A 49 -1.78 5.57 -4.81
C VAL A 49 -2.05 7.06 -4.58
N GLU A 50 -1.47 7.68 -3.55
CA GLU A 50 -1.62 9.10 -3.25
C GLU A 50 -1.09 9.99 -4.39
N ALA A 51 -0.03 9.59 -5.08
CA ALA A 51 0.53 10.34 -6.20
C ALA A 51 -0.34 10.27 -7.48
N LEU A 52 -1.07 9.17 -7.66
CA LEU A 52 -1.88 8.93 -8.88
C LEU A 52 -3.36 9.26 -8.70
N ALA A 53 -3.88 9.16 -7.49
CA ALA A 53 -5.27 9.39 -7.20
C ALA A 53 -5.59 10.88 -7.04
N VAL A 54 -6.77 11.27 -7.52
CA VAL A 54 -7.39 12.56 -7.19
C VAL A 54 -7.86 12.57 -5.74
N GLU A 55 -8.26 11.41 -5.23
CA GLU A 55 -8.70 11.21 -3.85
C GLU A 55 -8.57 9.74 -3.48
N CYS A 56 -8.23 9.43 -2.25
CA CYS A 56 -8.25 8.07 -1.73
C CYS A 56 -8.74 8.06 -0.28
N GLY A 57 -9.24 6.91 0.17
CA GLY A 57 -9.73 6.78 1.53
C GLY A 57 -10.10 5.37 1.92
N VAL A 58 -10.67 5.28 3.11
CA VAL A 58 -11.12 4.05 3.73
C VAL A 58 -12.55 4.25 4.23
N THR A 59 -13.41 3.28 3.97
CA THR A 59 -14.76 3.21 4.53
C THR A 59 -14.86 1.96 5.39
N GLU A 60 -14.92 2.12 6.70
CA GLU A 60 -15.10 1.03 7.66
C GLU A 60 -16.44 0.34 7.48
N THR A 61 -16.51 -0.93 7.86
CA THR A 61 -17.73 -1.72 7.77
C THR A 61 -17.94 -2.58 9.00
N ALA A 62 -19.16 -2.55 9.52
CA ALA A 62 -19.55 -3.40 10.63
C ALA A 62 -19.84 -4.85 10.15
N PRO A 63 -19.49 -5.89 10.95
CA PRO A 63 -18.84 -5.80 12.26
C PRO A 63 -17.30 -5.70 12.19
N ALA A 64 -16.70 -6.01 11.05
CA ALA A 64 -15.26 -5.95 10.80
C ALA A 64 -14.98 -5.81 9.31
N GLY A 65 -13.81 -5.28 8.99
CA GLY A 65 -13.34 -5.02 7.64
C GLY A 65 -13.55 -3.58 7.19
N LYS A 66 -13.10 -3.31 5.98
CA LYS A 66 -13.12 -1.99 5.36
C LYS A 66 -13.04 -2.07 3.84
N TRP A 67 -13.59 -1.06 3.17
CA TRP A 67 -13.29 -0.76 1.77
C TRP A 67 -12.12 0.21 1.71
N VAL A 68 -11.04 -0.15 1.01
CA VAL A 68 -9.98 0.78 0.61
C VAL A 68 -10.26 1.23 -0.81
N TRP A 69 -10.29 2.54 -1.05
CA TRP A 69 -10.69 3.09 -2.35
C TRP A 69 -9.80 4.22 -2.83
N ALA A 70 -9.71 4.37 -4.16
CA ALA A 70 -9.00 5.44 -4.83
C ALA A 70 -9.77 5.91 -6.08
N ARG A 71 -9.91 7.23 -6.21
CA ARG A 71 -10.51 7.92 -7.35
C ARG A 71 -9.40 8.45 -8.25
N ILE A 72 -9.28 7.91 -9.45
CA ILE A 72 -8.26 8.25 -10.45
C ILE A 72 -8.88 9.22 -11.46
N ALA A 73 -8.10 10.23 -11.89
CA ALA A 73 -8.50 11.10 -13.00
C ALA A 73 -8.60 10.28 -14.30
N ASP A 74 -9.51 10.68 -15.18
CA ASP A 74 -9.63 10.04 -16.50
C ASP A 74 -8.55 10.54 -17.47
#